data_AF-A0A6M3JF90-F1
#
_entry.id   AF-A0A6M3JF90-F1
#
_cell.length_a   1.000
_cell.length_b   1.000
_cell.length_c   1.000
_cell.angle_alpha   90.00
_cell.angle_beta   90.00
_cell.angle_gamma   90.00
#
_symmetry.space_group_name_H-M   'P 1'
#
loop_
_entity.id
_entity.type
_entity.pdbx_description
1 polymer ?
#
loop_
_entity_poly.entity_id
_entity_poly.type
_entity_poly.pdbx_seq_one_letter_code
_entity_poly.pdbx_strand_id
1 'polypeptide(L)' 'MTKLRKTVQRETEGVFRGKPLIIQLEAPNIIRIKEKGRRSWHETTTERVFLMAAQTSAQKIIQERREKKREKKWG' A
#
# COMPACT_ATOMS: atom_id res chain seq x y z
N MET A 1 32.38 -9.45 10.90
CA MET A 1 31.11 -9.90 10.28
C MET A 1 30.39 -8.68 9.70
N THR A 2 30.43 -8.50 8.38
CA THR A 2 29.66 -7.46 7.69
C THR A 2 28.18 -7.85 7.76
N LYS A 3 27.40 -7.13 8.58
CA LYS A 3 25.94 -7.25 8.59
C LYS A 3 25.44 -6.86 7.20
N LEU A 4 25.19 -7.85 6.33
CA LEU A 4 24.49 -7.65 5.07
C LEU A 4 23.12 -7.05 5.41
N ARG A 5 22.98 -5.73 5.21
CA ARG A 5 21.67 -5.07 5.24
C ARG A 5 20.91 -5.61 4.03
N LYS A 6 20.06 -6.60 4.27
CA LYS A 6 19.30 -7.31 3.23
C LYS A 6 18.21 -6.37 2.70
N THR A 7 18.56 -5.60 1.67
CA THR A 7 17.59 -4.80 0.92
C THR A 7 16.85 -5.71 -0.04
N VAL A 8 15.54 -5.79 0.06
CA VAL A 8 14.71 -6.59 -0.86
C VAL A 8 13.99 -5.65 -1.81
N GLN A 9 14.21 -5.82 -3.12
CA GLN A 9 13.49 -5.09 -4.16
C GLN A 9 12.56 -6.04 -4.89
N ARG A 10 11.32 -5.58 -5.14
CA ARG A 10 10.33 -6.31 -5.94
C ARG A 10 9.63 -5.36 -6.88
N GLU A 11 9.53 -5.76 -8.14
CA GLU A 11 8.65 -5.12 -9.11
C GLU A 11 7.24 -5.71 -8.94
N THR A 12 6.23 -4.85 -8.95
CA THR A 12 4.82 -5.24 -8.93
C THR A 12 4.08 -4.48 -10.00
N GLU A 13 3.04 -5.08 -10.57
CA GLU A 13 2.13 -4.38 -11.46
C GLU A 13 1.54 -3.19 -10.73
N GLY A 14 1.65 -2.01 -11.33
CA GLY A 14 1.17 -0.79 -10.71
C GLY A 14 -0.32 -0.63 -10.96
N VAL A 15 -1.08 -0.57 -9.88
CA VAL A 15 -2.52 -0.27 -9.91
C VAL A 15 -2.78 1.18 -10.37
N PHE A 16 -1.77 2.05 -10.27
CA PHE A 16 -1.86 3.46 -10.63
C PHE A 16 -1.19 3.75 -11.98
N ARG A 17 -1.99 4.18 -12.97
CA ARG A 17 -1.52 4.64 -14.31
C ARG A 17 -0.79 3.60 -15.16
N GLY A 18 -0.94 2.30 -14.87
CA GLY A 18 -0.45 1.21 -15.72
C GLY A 18 1.08 1.07 -15.78
N LYS A 19 1.83 1.77 -14.93
CA LYS A 19 3.29 1.62 -14.85
C LYS A 19 3.66 0.75 -13.65
N PRO A 20 4.57 -0.23 -13.79
CA PRO A 20 4.96 -1.07 -12.67
C PRO A 20 5.60 -0.25 -11.55
N LEU A 21 5.34 -0.65 -10.31
CA LEU A 21 5.92 -0.06 -9.12
C LEU A 21 7.13 -0.89 -8.68
N ILE A 22 8.18 -0.20 -8.26
CA ILE A 22 9.35 -0.78 -7.60
C ILE A 22 9.19 -0.52 -6.11
N ILE A 23 9.09 -1.61 -5.35
CA ILE A 23 9.00 -1.57 -3.88
C ILE A 23 10.32 -2.09 -3.32
N GLN A 24 10.93 -1.31 -2.43
CA GLN A 24 12.16 -1.62 -1.74
C GLN A 24 11.92 -1.63 -0.24
N LEU A 25 12.23 -2.76 0.40
CA LEU A 25 12.17 -2.93 1.85
C LEU A 25 13.57 -2.75 2.42
N GLU A 26 13.70 -1.78 3.33
CA GLU A 26 14.93 -1.49 4.08
C GLU A 26 14.71 -1.73 5.57
N ALA A 27 15.69 -2.40 6.20
CA ALA A 27 15.69 -2.60 7.64
C ALA A 27 15.90 -1.26 8.38
N PRO A 28 15.22 -1.03 9.53
CA PRO A 28 14.35 -1.97 10.21
C PRO A 28 12.89 -1.99 9.73
N ASN A 29 12.36 -0.91 9.14
CA ASN A 29 10.92 -0.76 8.86
C ASN A 29 10.58 0.25 7.76
N ILE A 30 11.52 0.53 6.85
CA ILE A 30 11.34 1.54 5.79
C ILE A 30 10.91 0.84 4.51
N ILE A 31 9.85 1.37 3.90
CA ILE A 31 9.37 0.96 2.58
C ILE A 31 9.58 2.14 1.64
N ARG A 32 10.36 1.94 0.59
CA ARG A 32 10.50 2.90 -0.50
C ARG A 32 9.71 2.41 -1.70
N ILE A 33 8.90 3.29 -2.28
CA ILE A 33 8.06 2.98 -3.43
C ILE A 33 8.36 3.99 -4.52
N LYS A 34 8.53 3.54 -5.76
CA LYS A 34 8.57 4.42 -6.93
C LYS A 34 7.90 3.77 -8.13
N GLU A 35 7.41 4.58 -9.06
CA GLU A 35 7.05 4.11 -10.40
C GLU A 35 8.33 3.80 -11.19
N LYS A 36 8.31 2.71 -11.96
CA LYS A 36 9.41 2.38 -12.89
C LYS A 36 9.61 3.52 -13.88
N GLY A 37 10.85 3.99 -13.99
CA GLY A 37 11.23 5.15 -14.80
C GLY A 37 11.16 6.50 -14.07
N ARG A 38 10.61 6.57 -12.85
CA ARG A 38 10.75 7.77 -12.01
C ARG A 38 12.05 7.77 -11.23
N ARG A 39 12.58 8.97 -10.99
CA ARG A 39 13.79 9.21 -10.20
C ARG A 39 13.52 9.35 -8.71
N SER A 40 12.35 9.88 -8.34
CA SER A 40 11.98 10.11 -6.94
C SER A 40 11.43 8.84 -6.29
N TRP A 41 11.87 8.59 -5.06
CA TRP A 41 11.29 7.60 -4.17
C TRP A 41 10.28 8.27 -3.25
N HIS A 42 9.17 7.60 -3.01
CA HIS A 42 8.30 7.88 -1.89
C HIS A 42 8.69 6.97 -0.72
N GLU A 43 8.91 7.54 0.45
CA GLU A 43 9.28 6.80 1.65
C GLU A 43 8.09 6.70 2.58
N THR A 44 7.82 5.49 3.07
CA THR A 44 6.82 5.23 4.09
C THR A 44 7.34 4.18 5.07
N THR A 45 6.67 4.01 6.19
CA THR A 45 7.01 2.96 7.17
C THR A 45 6.05 1.79 7.04
N THR A 46 6.51 0.60 7.43
CA THR A 46 5.66 -0.59 7.54
C THR A 46 4.42 -0.32 8.38
N GLU A 47 4.58 0.28 9.55
CA GLU A 47 3.48 0.67 10.45
C GLU A 47 2.43 1.54 9.75
N ARG A 48 2.86 2.58 9.03
CA ARG A 48 1.95 3.48 8.33
C ARG A 48 1.18 2.76 7.23
N VAL A 49 1.81 1.83 6.51
CA VAL A 49 1.13 1.01 5.50
C VAL A 49 0.07 0.12 6.14
N PHE A 50 0.37 -0.54 7.27
CA PHE A 50 -0.62 -1.36 7.98
C PHE A 50 -1.79 -0.52 8.50
N LEU A 51 -1.53 0.67 9.04
CA LEU A 51 -2.58 1.58 9.49
C LEU A 51 -3.48 2.03 8.34
N MET A 52 -2.90 2.39 7.19
CA MET A 52 -3.68 2.76 5.99
C MET A 52 -4.53 1.59 5.49
N ALA A 53 -3.97 0.38 5.45
CA ALA A 53 -4.70 -0.82 5.05
C ALA A 53 -5.90 -1.08 5.98
N ALA A 54 -5.67 -1.04 7.29
CA ALA A 54 -6.74 -1.22 8.29
C ALA A 54 -7.84 -0.16 8.17
N GLN A 55 -7.48 1.11 7.99
CA GLN A 55 -8.44 2.20 7.76
C GLN A 55 -9.27 1.98 6.49
N THR A 56 -8.61 1.57 5.39
CA THR A 56 -9.27 1.32 4.11
C THR A 56 -10.26 0.15 4.23
N SER A 57 -9.86 -0.94 4.88
CA SER A 57 -10.74 -2.08 5.17
C SER A 57 -11.94 -1.69 6.03
N ALA A 58 -11.72 -0.90 7.08
CA ALA A 58 -12.80 -0.40 7.94
C ALA A 58 -13.79 0.49 7.16
N GLN A 59 -13.29 1.39 6.32
CA GLN A 59 -14.12 2.24 5.46
C GLN A 59 -14.97 1.41 4.49
N LYS A 60 -14.38 0.37 3.88
CA LYS A 60 -15.12 -0.54 2.98
C LYS A 60 -16.28 -1.24 3.71
N ILE A 61 -16.04 -1.75 4.92
CA ILE A 61 -17.09 -2.38 5.75
C ILE A 61 -18.20 -1.38 6.09
N ILE A 62 -17.85 -0.14 6.43
CA ILE A 62 -18.84 0.91 6.73
C ILE A 62 -19.67 1.24 5.47
N GLN A 63 -19.03 1.34 4.30
CA GLN A 63 -19.71 1.60 3.04
C GLN A 63 -20.69 0.49 2.67
N GLU A 64 -20.26 -0.78 2.73
CA GLU A 64 -21.13 -1.94 2.47
C GLU A 64 -22.34 -1.96 3.41
N ARG A 65 -22.16 -1.62 4.69
CA ARG A 65 -23.26 -1.50 5.66
C ARG A 65 -24.23 -0.37 5.30
N ARG A 66 -23.74 0.76 4.79
CA ARG A 66 -24.58 1.89 4.36
C ARG A 66 -25.37 1.53 3.11
N GLU A 67 -24.76 0.86 2.14
CA GLU A 67 -25.41 0.38 0.91
C GLU A 67 -26.55 -0.60 1.24
N LYS A 68 -26.29 -1.63 2.06
CA LYS A 68 -27.33 -2.57 2.53
C LYS A 68 -28.50 -1.88 3.24
N LYS A 69 -28.24 -0.81 4.01
CA LYS A 69 -29.30 -0.03 4.66
C LYS A 69 -30.11 0.81 3.65
N ARG A 70 -29.48 1.30 2.58
CA ARG A 70 -30.17 2.05 1.51
C ARG A 70 -31.07 1.14 0.70
N GLU A 71 -30.59 -0.05 0.31
CA GLU A 71 -31.37 -1.06 -0.40
C GLU A 71 -32.64 -1.43 0.37
N LYS A 72 -32.54 -1.72 1.67
CA LYS A 72 -33.71 -2.02 2.53
C LYS A 72 -34.72 -0.88 2.69
N LYS A 73 -34.32 0.36 2.39
CA LYS A 73 -35.19 1.54 2.55
C LYS A 73 -35.90 1.89 1.23
N TRP A 74 -35.35 1.47 0.09
CA TRP A 74 -35.82 1.85 -1.24
C TRP A 74 -36.26 0.68 -2.12
N GLY A 75 -36.07 -0.57 -1.68
CA GLY A 75 -36.67 -1.78 -2.26
C GLY A 75 -37.72 -2.35 -1.33
#